data_AF-A0A1V5Z5L4-F1
#
_entry.id   AF-A0A1V5Z5L4-F1
#
_cell.length_a   1.000
_cell.length_b   1.000
_cell.length_c   1.000
_cell.angle_alpha   90.00
_cell.angle_beta   90.00
_cell.angle_gamma   90.00
#
_symmetry.space_group_name_H-M   'P 1'
#
loop_
_entity.id
_entity.type
_entity.pdbx_description
1 polymer ?
#
loop_
_entity_poly.entity_id
_entity_poly.type
_entity_poly.pdbx_seq_one_letter_code
_entity_poly.pdbx_strand_id
1 'polypeptide(L)'
;MARRAIDVIRPYLGRCRIVAQAFSPIIGLVFLREAPDIRFEFLGMDLPDPPNIWRDYVSFGEKVGVAGFNVNKESLDEIRFKRFQDGGFSCAVWVVDEPVDMRRLAAMGVYGLITNKPDLCLQTLACTESTDSVV
;
A
#
# COMPACT_ATOMS: atom_id res chain seq x y z
N MET A 1 -10.73 -7.46 17.92
CA MET A 1 -9.82 -6.36 17.53
C MET A 1 -10.38 -5.54 16.36
N ALA A 2 -10.65 -6.14 15.19
CA ALA A 2 -11.13 -5.42 13.99
C ALA A 2 -12.38 -4.55 14.23
N ARG A 3 -13.46 -5.10 14.80
CA ARG A 3 -14.69 -4.35 15.14
C ARG A 3 -14.43 -3.10 15.99
N ARG A 4 -13.58 -3.25 17.01
CA ARG A 4 -13.23 -2.12 17.87
C ARG A 4 -12.47 -1.03 17.11
N ALA A 5 -11.61 -1.41 16.17
CA ALA A 5 -10.93 -0.44 15.30
C ALA A 5 -11.93 0.27 14.37
N ILE A 6 -12.88 -0.46 13.78
CA ILE A 6 -13.98 0.12 12.98
C ILE A 6 -14.74 1.17 13.78
N ASP A 7 -15.16 0.86 15.01
CA ASP A 7 -15.92 1.78 15.86
C ASP A 7 -15.14 3.06 16.17
N VAL A 8 -13.81 2.95 16.36
CA VAL A 8 -12.94 4.09 16.64
C VAL A 8 -12.72 4.95 15.40
N ILE A 9 -12.59 4.33 14.23
CA ILE A 9 -12.27 5.00 12.96
C ILE A 9 -13.50 5.69 12.35
N ARG A 10 -14.67 5.06 12.43
CA ARG A 10 -15.89 5.49 11.72
C ARG A 10 -16.29 6.96 11.97
N PRO A 11 -16.20 7.52 13.20
CA PRO A 11 -16.50 8.93 13.44
C PRO A 11 -15.61 9.93 12.67
N TYR A 12 -14.46 9.49 12.15
CA TYR A 12 -13.48 10.34 11.45
C TYR A 12 -13.60 10.30 9.92
N LEU A 13 -14.44 9.43 9.35
CA LEU A 13 -14.53 9.26 7.89
C LEU A 13 -14.95 10.53 7.15
N GLY A 14 -15.71 11.43 7.79
CA GLY A 14 -16.07 12.73 7.23
C GLY A 14 -15.01 13.83 7.43
N ARG A 15 -13.95 13.56 8.20
CA ARG A 15 -12.93 14.56 8.60
C ARG A 15 -11.60 14.36 7.88
N CYS A 16 -11.28 13.12 7.53
CA CYS A 16 -10.07 12.78 6.81
C CYS A 16 -10.27 11.53 5.94
N ARG A 17 -9.39 11.37 4.96
CA ARG A 17 -9.30 10.13 4.20
C ARG A 17 -8.61 9.08 5.06
N ILE A 18 -9.22 7.91 5.20
CA ILE A 18 -8.70 6.82 6.01
C ILE A 18 -8.53 5.58 5.15
N VAL A 19 -7.37 4.94 5.28
CA VAL A 19 -7.07 3.64 4.71
C VAL A 19 -6.75 2.70 5.86
N ALA A 20 -7.56 1.66 6.04
CA ALA A 20 -7.25 0.57 6.96
C ALA A 20 -6.45 -0.50 6.21
N GLN A 21 -5.49 -1.12 6.91
CA GLN A 21 -4.67 -2.17 6.31
C GLN A 21 -4.21 -3.20 7.35
N ALA A 22 -4.00 -4.44 6.90
CA ALA A 22 -3.49 -5.52 7.75
C ALA A 22 -2.86 -6.64 6.91
N PHE A 23 -1.92 -7.38 7.52
CA PHE A 23 -1.39 -8.64 6.99
C PHE A 23 -2.40 -9.79 7.09
N SER A 24 -3.36 -9.68 8.01
CA SER A 24 -4.32 -10.75 8.28
C SER A 24 -5.47 -10.72 7.28
N PRO A 25 -5.67 -11.77 6.45
CA PRO A 25 -6.81 -11.84 5.55
C PRO A 25 -8.15 -11.88 6.32
N ILE A 26 -8.17 -12.47 7.51
CA ILE A 26 -9.36 -12.51 8.37
C ILE A 26 -9.78 -11.11 8.80
N ILE A 27 -8.81 -10.26 9.20
CA ILE A 27 -9.11 -8.86 9.54
C ILE A 27 -9.67 -8.13 8.32
N GLY A 28 -9.07 -8.30 7.14
CA GLY A 28 -9.57 -7.67 5.92
C GLY A 28 -10.99 -8.10 5.58
N LEU A 29 -11.31 -9.39 5.68
CA LEU A 29 -12.69 -9.87 5.47
C LEU A 29 -13.70 -9.24 6.45
N VAL A 30 -13.31 -9.03 7.71
CA VAL A 30 -14.16 -8.35 8.69
C VAL A 30 -14.40 -6.89 8.29
N PHE A 31 -13.37 -6.16 7.87
CA PHE A 31 -13.52 -4.79 7.39
C PHE A 31 -14.41 -4.72 6.14
N LEU A 32 -14.12 -5.53 5.13
CA LEU A 32 -14.88 -5.56 3.87
C LEU A 32 -16.37 -5.90 4.11
N ARG A 33 -16.68 -6.75 5.09
CA ARG A 33 -18.06 -7.14 5.39
C ARG A 33 -18.80 -6.17 6.32
N GLU A 34 -18.15 -5.71 7.38
CA GLU A 34 -18.81 -4.95 8.47
C GLU A 34 -18.64 -3.43 8.35
N ALA A 35 -17.68 -2.97 7.55
CA ALA A 35 -17.42 -1.57 7.27
C ALA A 35 -16.95 -1.34 5.83
N PRO A 36 -17.77 -1.69 4.81
CA PRO A 36 -17.43 -1.49 3.40
C PRO A 36 -17.23 -0.01 3.02
N ASP A 37 -17.71 0.91 3.86
CA ASP A 37 -17.50 2.36 3.75
C ASP A 37 -16.05 2.78 4.10
N ILE A 38 -15.30 1.94 4.82
CA ILE A 38 -13.90 2.16 5.16
C ILE A 38 -13.03 1.49 4.11
N ARG A 39 -12.25 2.29 3.38
CA ARG A 39 -11.29 1.77 2.40
C ARG A 39 -10.29 0.82 3.09
N PHE A 40 -10.19 -0.39 2.58
CA PHE A 40 -9.28 -1.42 3.08
C PHE A 40 -8.28 -1.87 2.01
N GLU A 41 -7.02 -1.95 2.39
CA GLU A 41 -5.91 -2.40 1.53
C GLU A 41 -5.13 -3.51 2.25
N PHE A 42 -4.67 -4.52 1.50
CA PHE A 42 -3.89 -5.59 2.12
C PHE A 42 -2.44 -5.17 2.36
N LEU A 43 -1.85 -5.67 3.45
CA LEU A 43 -0.40 -5.66 3.65
C LEU A 43 0.16 -7.03 3.29
N GLY A 44 1.26 -7.05 2.54
CA GLY A 44 1.88 -8.31 2.13
C GLY A 44 3.36 -8.20 1.80
N MET A 45 3.98 -9.36 1.71
CA MET A 45 5.33 -9.55 1.20
C MET A 45 5.44 -10.94 0.61
N ASP A 46 6.34 -11.10 -0.34
CA ASP A 46 6.75 -12.41 -0.82
C ASP A 46 7.68 -13.04 0.22
N LEU A 47 7.49 -14.33 0.47
CA LEU A 47 8.31 -15.12 1.37
C LEU A 47 8.70 -16.41 0.65
N PRO A 48 9.91 -16.93 0.89
CA PRO A 48 10.33 -18.20 0.31
C PRO A 48 9.50 -19.39 0.82
N ASP A 49 8.93 -19.27 2.02
CA ASP A 49 8.08 -20.27 2.66
C ASP A 49 6.90 -19.58 3.36
N PRO A 50 5.64 -19.99 3.15
CA PRO A 50 5.21 -21.03 2.20
C PRO A 50 5.40 -20.61 0.73
N PRO A 51 5.69 -21.57 -0.17
CA PRO A 51 5.85 -21.26 -1.59
C PRO A 51 4.54 -20.72 -2.18
N ASN A 52 4.66 -19.82 -3.15
CA ASN A 52 3.54 -19.13 -3.81
C ASN A 52 2.75 -18.14 -2.95
N ILE A 53 3.25 -17.75 -1.77
CA ILE A 53 2.53 -16.80 -0.91
C ILE A 53 2.17 -15.50 -1.65
N TRP A 54 3.05 -14.98 -2.51
CA TRP A 54 2.75 -13.83 -3.35
C TRP A 54 1.54 -14.04 -4.26
N ARG A 55 1.52 -15.15 -5.01
CA ARG A 55 0.43 -15.47 -5.94
C ARG A 55 -0.89 -15.59 -5.20
N ASP A 56 -0.88 -16.30 -4.07
CA ASP A 56 -2.08 -16.58 -3.30
C ASP A 56 -2.59 -15.31 -2.60
N TYR A 57 -1.68 -14.48 -2.10
CA TYR A 57 -1.96 -13.14 -1.57
C TYR A 57 -2.67 -12.24 -2.59
N VAL A 58 -2.10 -12.09 -3.78
CA VAL A 58 -2.69 -11.23 -4.83
C VAL A 58 -4.04 -11.78 -5.28
N SER A 59 -4.09 -13.08 -5.59
CA SER A 59 -5.33 -13.72 -6.08
C SER A 59 -6.46 -13.67 -5.05
N PHE A 60 -6.13 -13.76 -3.75
CA PHE A 60 -7.11 -13.63 -2.69
C PHE A 60 -7.64 -12.19 -2.58
N GLY A 61 -6.75 -11.18 -2.58
CA GLY A 61 -7.14 -9.77 -2.56
C GLY A 61 -8.05 -9.37 -3.71
N GLU A 62 -7.70 -9.80 -4.93
CA GLU A 62 -8.52 -9.56 -6.13
C GLU A 62 -9.94 -10.14 -5.95
N LYS A 63 -10.05 -11.37 -5.43
CA LYS A 63 -11.34 -12.06 -5.24
C LYS A 63 -12.22 -11.45 -4.16
N VAL A 64 -11.62 -10.95 -3.08
CA VAL A 64 -12.39 -10.35 -1.97
C VAL A 64 -12.68 -8.87 -2.19
N GLY A 65 -12.06 -8.25 -3.20
CA GLY A 65 -12.30 -6.86 -3.58
C GLY A 65 -11.61 -5.85 -2.68
N VAL A 66 -10.36 -6.10 -2.26
CA VAL A 66 -9.57 -5.05 -1.59
C VAL A 66 -9.29 -3.89 -2.54
N ALA A 67 -9.10 -2.70 -1.98
CA ALA A 67 -8.90 -1.51 -2.78
C ALA A 67 -7.44 -1.30 -3.23
N GLY A 68 -6.51 -2.08 -2.68
CA GLY A 68 -5.07 -1.93 -2.88
C GLY A 68 -4.23 -2.99 -2.20
N PHE A 69 -2.96 -3.05 -2.59
CA PHE A 69 -1.94 -3.97 -2.09
C PHE A 69 -0.69 -3.20 -1.66
N ASN A 70 -0.51 -3.05 -0.35
CA ASN A 70 0.66 -2.40 0.23
C ASN A 70 1.73 -3.43 0.55
N VAL A 71 2.88 -3.34 -0.11
CA VAL A 71 3.88 -4.42 -0.10
C VAL A 71 5.26 -3.97 0.34
N ASN A 72 6.09 -4.89 0.82
CA ASN A 72 7.46 -4.52 1.11
C ASN A 72 8.24 -4.22 -0.18
N LYS A 73 9.23 -3.32 -0.09
CA LYS A 73 10.00 -2.85 -1.24
C LYS A 73 10.73 -3.96 -1.98
N GLU A 74 11.17 -5.01 -1.29
CA GLU A 74 11.87 -6.14 -1.89
C GLU A 74 10.94 -7.06 -2.69
N SER A 75 9.63 -7.01 -2.45
CA SER A 75 8.65 -7.83 -3.19
C SER A 75 8.04 -7.10 -4.38
N LEU A 76 8.42 -5.86 -4.64
CA LEU A 76 7.84 -5.06 -5.73
C LEU A 76 8.87 -4.85 -6.85
N ASP A 77 8.55 -5.41 -8.00
CA ASP A 77 9.20 -5.16 -9.29
C ASP A 77 8.20 -4.53 -10.27
N GLU A 78 8.69 -4.13 -11.45
CA GLU A 78 7.87 -3.47 -12.48
C GLU A 78 6.72 -4.37 -12.99
N ILE A 79 6.92 -5.69 -13.05
CA ILE A 79 5.90 -6.64 -13.54
C ILE A 79 4.76 -6.72 -12.52
N ARG A 80 5.11 -6.87 -11.24
CA ARG A 80 4.17 -6.91 -10.13
C ARG A 80 3.43 -5.59 -9.98
N PHE A 81 4.13 -4.47 -10.09
CA PHE A 81 3.51 -3.15 -10.02
C PHE A 81 2.56 -2.91 -11.20
N LYS A 82 2.95 -3.27 -12.43
CA LYS A 82 2.08 -3.19 -13.60
C LYS A 82 0.80 -3.98 -13.43
N ARG A 83 0.85 -5.18 -12.82
CA ARG A 83 -0.37 -5.95 -12.51
C ARG A 83 -1.32 -5.18 -11.58
N PHE A 84 -0.79 -4.48 -10.58
CA PHE A 84 -1.62 -3.66 -9.69
C PHE A 84 -2.23 -2.46 -10.43
N GLN A 85 -1.46 -1.80 -11.30
CA GLN A 85 -1.97 -0.71 -12.14
C GLN A 85 -3.07 -1.18 -13.09
N ASP A 86 -2.85 -2.27 -13.82
CA ASP A 86 -3.82 -2.83 -14.76
C ASP A 86 -5.12 -3.29 -14.06
N GLY A 87 -5.02 -3.69 -12.78
CA GLY A 87 -6.16 -4.04 -11.94
C GLY A 87 -6.84 -2.86 -11.24
N GLY A 88 -6.33 -1.64 -11.39
CA GLY A 88 -6.88 -0.45 -10.72
C GLY A 88 -6.65 -0.41 -9.20
N PHE A 89 -5.66 -1.17 -8.71
CA PHE A 89 -5.32 -1.23 -7.29
C PHE A 89 -4.30 -0.15 -6.92
N SER A 90 -4.46 0.47 -5.75
CA SER A 90 -3.36 1.27 -5.17
C SER A 90 -2.26 0.35 -4.66
N CYS A 91 -1.04 0.87 -4.59
CA CYS A 91 0.09 0.16 -4.01
C CYS A 91 1.02 1.15 -3.29
N ALA A 92 0.97 1.17 -1.96
CA ALA A 92 1.99 1.82 -1.14
C ALA A 92 3.09 0.83 -0.75
N VAL A 93 4.32 1.32 -0.57
CA VAL A 93 5.49 0.45 -0.36
C VAL A 93 6.14 0.69 0.99
N TRP A 94 6.48 -0.37 1.72
CA TRP A 94 7.09 -0.33 3.04
C TRP A 94 8.39 -1.18 3.13
N VAL A 95 9.26 -1.04 4.13
CA VAL A 95 9.62 0.25 4.70
C VAL A 95 10.70 0.88 3.81
N VAL A 96 10.46 2.11 3.37
CA VAL A 96 11.34 2.80 2.41
C VAL A 96 12.10 3.91 3.11
N ASP A 97 13.31 3.61 3.59
CA ASP A 97 14.11 4.53 4.41
C ASP A 97 15.33 5.14 3.70
N GLU A 98 15.65 4.65 2.50
CA GLU A 98 16.84 5.05 1.76
C GLU A 98 16.50 5.96 0.58
N PRO A 99 17.18 7.11 0.39
CA PRO A 99 16.85 8.08 -0.67
C PRO A 99 16.86 7.50 -2.09
N VAL A 100 17.72 6.51 -2.35
CA VAL A 100 17.76 5.81 -3.63
C VAL A 100 16.49 5.01 -3.90
N ASP A 101 15.98 4.30 -2.89
CA ASP A 101 14.72 3.55 -3.00
C ASP A 101 13.52 4.50 -3.08
N MET A 102 13.53 5.60 -2.32
CA MET A 102 12.49 6.63 -2.36
C MET A 102 12.31 7.17 -3.78
N ARG A 103 13.40 7.62 -4.41
CA ARG A 103 13.37 8.12 -5.79
C ARG A 103 12.94 7.05 -6.79
N ARG A 104 13.52 5.85 -6.69
CA ARG A 104 13.19 4.74 -7.60
C ARG A 104 11.71 4.38 -7.56
N LEU A 105 11.16 4.18 -6.36
CA LEU A 105 9.75 3.78 -6.18
C LEU A 105 8.79 4.93 -6.51
N ALA A 106 9.14 6.17 -6.18
CA ALA A 106 8.35 7.34 -6.59
C ALA A 106 8.31 7.49 -8.12
N ALA A 107 9.46 7.36 -8.80
CA ALA A 107 9.53 7.40 -10.26
C ALA A 107 8.77 6.24 -10.92
N MET A 108 8.68 5.08 -10.27
CA MET A 108 7.83 3.96 -10.71
C MET A 108 6.33 4.31 -10.63
N GLY A 109 5.93 5.32 -9.86
CA GLY A 109 4.55 5.79 -9.76
C GLY A 109 3.71 5.10 -8.68
N VAL A 110 4.35 4.54 -7.65
CA VAL A 110 3.65 3.91 -6.52
C VAL A 110 2.74 4.92 -5.80
N TYR A 111 1.64 4.45 -5.21
CA TYR A 111 0.65 5.31 -4.57
C TYR A 111 1.18 6.05 -3.33
N GLY A 112 2.14 5.45 -2.62
CA GLY A 112 2.75 6.08 -1.46
C GLY A 112 3.95 5.31 -0.93
N LEU A 113 4.74 5.97 -0.09
CA LEU A 113 5.88 5.38 0.60
C LEU A 113 5.61 5.39 2.11
N ILE A 114 5.78 4.23 2.74
CA ILE A 114 5.71 4.05 4.18
C ILE A 114 7.15 4.01 4.68
N THR A 115 7.53 5.00 5.49
CA THR A 115 8.92 5.26 5.87
C THR A 115 9.02 5.60 7.35
N ASN A 116 10.15 5.24 7.98
CA ASN A 116 10.52 5.72 9.31
C ASN A 116 11.13 7.13 9.26
N LYS A 117 11.50 7.64 8.08
CA LYS A 117 12.21 8.91 7.88
C LYS A 117 11.36 9.87 7.01
N PRO A 118 10.17 10.33 7.46
CA PRO A 118 9.28 11.14 6.65
C PRO A 118 9.90 12.48 6.20
N ASP A 119 10.64 13.16 7.07
CA ASP A 119 11.28 14.43 6.72
C ASP A 119 12.32 14.27 5.61
N LEU A 120 13.14 13.20 5.68
CA LEU A 120 14.11 12.86 4.66
C LEU A 120 13.42 12.49 3.34
N CYS A 121 12.29 11.77 3.41
CA CYS A 121 11.49 11.41 2.25
C CYS A 121 10.98 12.66 1.52
N LEU A 122 10.40 13.61 2.24
CA LEU A 122 9.92 14.87 1.67
C LEU A 122 11.04 15.67 1.01
N GLN A 123 12.19 15.82 1.69
CA GLN A 123 13.36 16.51 1.13
C GLN A 123 13.88 15.81 -0.13
N THR A 124 13.95 14.47 -0.10
CA THR A 124 14.45 13.66 -1.21
C THR A 124 13.57 13.82 -2.46
N LEU A 125 12.25 13.84 -2.30
CA LEU A 125 11.31 13.91 -3.42
C LEU A 125 11.11 15.33 -3.96
N ALA A 126 11.21 16.37 -3.10
CA ALA A 126 11.12 17.76 -3.52
C ALA A 126 12.27 18.19 -4.45
N CYS A 127 13.49 17.67 -4.24
CA CYS A 127 14.63 17.98 -5.12
C CYS A 127 14.47 17.46 -6.56
N THR A 128 13.67 16.41 -6.77
CA THR A 128 13.43 15.83 -8.10
C THR A 128 12.52 16.69 -8.97
N GLU A 129 11.50 17.35 -8.40
CA GLU A 129 10.57 18.21 -9.16
C GLU A 129 11.24 19.48 -9.73
N SER A 130 12.36 19.90 -9.14
CA SER A 130 13.08 21.12 -9.54
C SER A 130 13.83 20.99 -10.87
N THR A 131 13.97 19.79 -11.42
CA THR A 131 14.77 19.54 -12.65
C THR A 131 13.92 19.50 -13.92
N ASP A 132 12.59 19.36 -13.81
CA ASP A 132 11.69 19.19 -14.97
C ASP A 132 11.02 20.50 -15.45
N SER A 133 11.38 21.66 -14.89
CA SER A 133 10.81 22.97 -15.26
C SER A 133 11.66 23.81 -16.22
N VAL A 134 12.62 23.21 -16.94
CA VAL A 134 13.44 23.91 -17.94
C VAL A 134 13.45 23.14 -19.26
N VAL A 135 12.35 23.19 -20.01
CA VAL A 135 12.32 23.13 -21.49
C VAL A 135 11.13 23.94 -22.01
#